data_AF-A0A258MMS1-F1
#
_entry.id   AF-A0A258MMS1-F1
#
_cell.length_a   1.000
_cell.length_b   1.000
_cell.length_c   1.000
_cell.angle_alpha   90.00
_cell.angle_beta   90.00
_cell.angle_gamma   90.00
#
_symmetry.space_group_name_H-M   'P 1'
#
loop_
_entity.id
_entity.type
_entity.pdbx_description
1 polymer ?
#
loop_
_entity_poly.entity_id
_entity_poly.type
_entity_poly.pdbx_seq_one_letter_code
_entity_poly.pdbx_strand_id
1 'polypeptide(L)'
;MDLEQLNFLPDWDENRFSKRMNRHGEAWKNAPGILAARDLYKQWRELFGLVIAFAENLADDNDGTHQSSTKSLIYQNAMIVAPKIIGAVSVDSYPLKMENAALIRSNCRQMMEQINFAVLMGWADEAYKHVIEESLDQFKQLFRVWVTTFEKDSFDDDWGLFL
;
A
#
# COMPACT_ATOMS: atom_id res chain seq x y z
N MET A 1 -11.89 3.40 -19.67
CA MET A 1 -12.08 2.44 -18.56
C MET A 1 -12.24 3.27 -17.30
N ASP A 2 -13.32 3.06 -16.55
CA ASP A 2 -13.57 3.78 -15.30
C ASP A 2 -12.65 3.22 -14.21
N LEU A 3 -11.71 4.03 -13.72
CA LEU A 3 -10.72 3.60 -12.73
C LEU A 3 -11.37 3.22 -11.39
N GLU A 4 -12.55 3.76 -11.08
CA GLU A 4 -13.30 3.39 -9.87
C GLU A 4 -13.82 1.96 -9.93
N GLN A 5 -14.11 1.42 -11.11
CA GLN A 5 -14.56 0.04 -11.27
C GLN A 5 -13.43 -0.98 -11.05
N LEU A 6 -12.18 -0.57 -11.24
CA LEU A 6 -11.01 -1.42 -11.00
C LEU A 6 -10.54 -1.36 -9.54
N ASN A 7 -10.85 -0.28 -8.84
CA ASN A 7 -10.47 -0.11 -7.45
C ASN A 7 -11.54 -0.64 -6.50
N PHE A 8 -11.49 -1.95 -6.23
CA PHE A 8 -12.41 -2.59 -5.29
C PHE A 8 -12.10 -2.32 -3.81
N LEU A 9 -11.04 -1.55 -3.50
CA LEU A 9 -10.72 -1.22 -2.11
C LEU A 9 -11.80 -0.29 -1.54
N PRO A 10 -12.33 -0.58 -0.34
CA PRO A 10 -13.36 0.26 0.26
C PRO A 10 -12.82 1.66 0.55
N ASP A 11 -13.72 2.64 0.69
CA ASP A 11 -13.34 3.94 1.22
C ASP A 11 -12.85 3.82 2.67
N TRP A 12 -12.11 4.85 3.11
CA TRP A 12 -11.71 4.95 4.50
C TRP A 12 -12.92 5.10 5.44
N ASP A 13 -13.06 4.18 6.40
CA ASP A 13 -14.16 4.20 7.36
C ASP A 13 -13.94 5.24 8.47
N GLU A 14 -14.36 6.48 8.21
CA GLU A 14 -14.26 7.60 9.15
C GLU A 14 -14.95 7.28 10.50
N ASN A 15 -16.03 6.50 10.50
CA ASN A 15 -16.75 6.15 11.73
C ASN A 15 -15.97 5.16 12.60
N ARG A 16 -15.36 4.14 11.98
CA ARG A 16 -14.50 3.18 12.69
C ARG A 16 -13.28 3.88 13.30
N PHE A 17 -12.63 4.74 12.53
CA PHE A 17 -11.36 5.34 12.94
C PHE A 17 -11.53 6.57 13.84
N SER A 18 -12.63 7.31 13.77
CA SER A 18 -12.96 8.37 14.75
C SER A 18 -13.14 7.81 16.17
N LYS A 19 -13.79 6.65 16.31
CA LYS A 19 -13.89 5.94 17.60
C LYS A 19 -12.53 5.51 18.13
N ARG A 20 -11.64 5.02 17.25
CA ARG A 20 -10.27 4.65 17.61
C ARG A 20 -9.46 5.87 18.02
N MET A 21 -9.63 6.98 17.31
CA MET A 21 -8.96 8.24 17.59
C MET A 21 -9.30 8.75 18.99
N ASN A 22 -10.59 8.83 19.33
CA ASN A 22 -11.02 9.30 20.64
C ASN A 22 -11.08 8.21 21.72
N ARG A 23 -10.30 7.13 21.57
CA ARG A 23 -10.27 6.05 22.56
C ARG A 23 -9.76 6.62 23.89
N HIS A 24 -10.51 6.36 24.98
CA HIS A 24 -10.22 6.87 26.32
C HIS A 24 -10.12 8.40 26.44
N GLY A 25 -10.67 9.17 25.49
CA GLY A 25 -10.54 10.64 25.48
C GLY A 25 -9.16 11.16 25.04
N GLU A 26 -8.28 10.28 24.57
CA GLU A 26 -6.89 10.60 24.20
C GLU A 26 -6.75 10.92 22.70
N ALA A 27 -7.71 11.67 22.15
CA ALA A 27 -7.71 12.04 20.74
C ALA A 27 -6.42 12.70 20.28
N TRP A 28 -5.84 13.57 21.11
CA TRP A 28 -4.59 14.29 20.81
C TRP A 28 -3.40 13.35 20.59
N LYS A 29 -3.37 12.18 21.23
CA LYS A 29 -2.29 11.19 21.10
C LYS A 29 -2.47 10.31 19.85
N ASN A 30 -3.70 9.86 19.59
CA ASN A 30 -3.96 8.89 18.52
C ASN A 30 -4.24 9.54 17.15
N ALA A 31 -4.72 10.80 17.13
CA ALA A 31 -5.09 11.49 15.90
C ALA A 31 -3.96 11.60 14.87
N PRO A 32 -2.71 11.97 15.22
CA PRO A 32 -1.65 12.14 14.22
C PRO A 32 -1.41 10.88 13.39
N GLY A 33 -1.29 9.71 14.04
CA GLY A 33 -1.07 8.45 13.34
C GLY A 33 -2.26 7.99 12.51
N ILE A 34 -3.48 8.18 13.00
CA ILE A 34 -4.70 7.80 12.27
C ILE A 34 -4.91 8.70 11.04
N LEU A 35 -4.70 10.01 11.17
CA LEU A 35 -4.83 10.95 10.05
C LEU A 35 -3.76 10.71 9.00
N ALA A 36 -2.51 10.49 9.41
CA ALA A 36 -1.44 10.14 8.47
C ALA A 36 -1.74 8.82 7.74
N ALA A 37 -2.30 7.82 8.44
CA ALA A 37 -2.71 6.56 7.81
C ALA A 37 -3.88 6.72 6.83
N ARG A 38 -4.85 7.58 7.16
CA ARG A 38 -5.96 7.92 6.26
C ARG A 38 -5.44 8.49 4.95
N ASP A 39 -4.57 9.47 5.04
CA ASP A 39 -4.03 10.16 3.86
C ASP A 39 -3.17 9.19 3.04
N LEU A 40 -2.35 8.38 3.71
CA LEU A 40 -1.58 7.29 3.09
C LEU A 40 -2.49 6.26 2.37
N TYR A 41 -3.60 5.85 3.01
CA TYR A 41 -4.54 4.89 2.45
C TYR A 41 -5.27 5.43 1.22
N LYS A 42 -5.70 6.70 1.28
CA LYS A 42 -6.33 7.37 0.14
C LYS A 42 -5.38 7.44 -1.06
N GLN A 43 -4.13 7.84 -0.83
CA GLN A 43 -3.11 7.81 -1.89
C GLN A 43 -2.86 6.39 -2.41
N TRP A 44 -2.82 5.39 -1.53
CA TRP A 44 -2.67 4.00 -1.96
C TRP A 44 -3.83 3.55 -2.86
N ARG A 45 -5.07 3.96 -2.56
CA ARG A 45 -6.22 3.63 -3.40
C ARG A 45 -6.09 4.20 -4.81
N GLU A 46 -5.62 5.43 -4.95
CA GLU A 46 -5.34 6.02 -6.26
C GLU A 46 -4.26 5.23 -7.02
N LEU A 47 -3.13 4.97 -6.35
CA LEU A 47 -2.03 4.17 -6.91
C LEU A 47 -2.48 2.75 -7.29
N PHE A 48 -3.29 2.12 -6.44
CA PHE A 48 -3.84 0.79 -6.67
C PHE A 48 -4.65 0.76 -7.96
N GLY A 49 -5.54 1.73 -8.20
CA GLY A 49 -6.29 1.83 -9.44
C GLY A 49 -5.40 1.89 -10.69
N LEU A 50 -4.31 2.68 -10.63
CA LEU A 50 -3.33 2.78 -11.72
C LEU A 50 -2.62 1.45 -11.97
N VAL A 51 -2.19 0.76 -10.90
CA VAL A 51 -1.52 -0.55 -10.98
C VAL A 51 -2.46 -1.63 -11.53
N ILE A 52 -3.71 -1.66 -11.10
CA ILE A 52 -4.69 -2.62 -11.63
C ILE A 52 -4.95 -2.34 -13.11
N ALA A 53 -5.14 -1.08 -13.49
CA ALA A 53 -5.31 -0.70 -14.89
C ALA A 53 -4.11 -1.10 -15.75
N PHE A 54 -2.88 -0.88 -15.27
CA PHE A 54 -1.66 -1.31 -15.95
C PHE A 54 -1.64 -2.83 -16.17
N ALA A 55 -1.90 -3.61 -15.13
CA ALA A 55 -1.81 -5.06 -15.20
C ALA A 55 -2.95 -5.69 -16.03
N GLU A 56 -4.13 -5.06 -16.08
CA GLU A 56 -5.24 -5.46 -16.97
C GLU A 56 -4.96 -5.16 -18.46
N ASN A 57 -4.08 -4.20 -18.76
CA ASN A 57 -3.81 -3.75 -20.13
C ASN A 57 -2.43 -4.20 -20.65
N LEU A 58 -1.84 -5.24 -20.06
CA LEU A 58 -0.63 -5.85 -20.63
C LEU A 58 -0.93 -6.39 -22.03
N ALA A 59 -0.07 -6.07 -23.00
CA ALA A 59 -0.21 -6.52 -24.38
C ALA A 59 -0.01 -8.04 -24.50
N ASP A 60 -0.87 -8.68 -25.26
CA ASP A 60 -0.84 -10.12 -25.52
C ASP A 60 0.26 -10.47 -26.54
N ASP A 61 1.00 -11.56 -26.32
CA ASP A 61 2.07 -12.05 -27.23
C ASP A 61 1.76 -13.41 -27.88
N ASN A 62 0.49 -13.82 -27.86
CA ASN A 62 -0.11 -15.04 -28.44
C ASN A 62 -0.11 -16.29 -27.54
N ASP A 63 0.70 -16.37 -26.47
CA ASP A 63 0.67 -17.50 -25.51
C ASP A 63 0.09 -17.11 -24.14
N GLY A 64 0.04 -15.80 -23.81
CA GLY A 64 -0.67 -15.19 -22.67
C GLY A 64 -0.24 -15.63 -21.26
N THR A 65 0.59 -16.67 -21.16
CA THR A 65 0.94 -17.36 -19.90
C THR A 65 1.90 -16.53 -19.05
N HIS A 66 2.87 -15.86 -19.68
CA HIS A 66 3.85 -15.03 -18.97
C HIS A 66 3.26 -13.71 -18.47
N GLN A 67 2.38 -13.09 -19.23
CA GLN A 67 1.65 -11.88 -18.87
C GLN A 67 0.66 -12.18 -17.74
N SER A 68 -0.07 -13.29 -17.82
CA SER A 68 -0.99 -13.73 -16.76
C SER A 68 -0.24 -13.99 -15.44
N SER A 69 0.94 -14.61 -15.52
CA SER A 69 1.80 -14.83 -14.34
C SER A 69 2.29 -13.51 -13.76
N THR A 70 2.76 -12.59 -14.61
CA THR A 70 3.24 -11.26 -14.20
C THR A 70 2.13 -10.43 -13.57
N LYS A 71 0.94 -10.42 -14.18
CA LYS A 71 -0.28 -9.80 -13.64
C LYS A 71 -0.62 -10.35 -12.26
N SER A 72 -0.56 -11.67 -12.09
CA SER A 72 -0.82 -12.33 -10.80
C SER A 72 0.18 -11.89 -9.72
N LEU A 73 1.47 -11.75 -10.06
CA LEU A 73 2.50 -11.26 -9.14
C LEU A 73 2.30 -9.78 -8.78
N ILE A 74 1.91 -8.93 -9.75
CA ILE A 74 1.55 -7.53 -9.49
C ILE A 74 0.38 -7.47 -8.49
N TYR A 75 -0.67 -8.27 -8.72
CA TYR A 75 -1.86 -8.30 -7.87
C TYR A 75 -1.56 -8.78 -6.46
N GLN A 76 -0.80 -9.87 -6.33
CA GLN A 76 -0.41 -10.40 -5.02
C GLN A 76 0.26 -9.31 -4.17
N ASN A 77 1.19 -8.55 -4.75
CA ASN A 77 1.87 -7.49 -4.04
C ASN A 77 0.95 -6.28 -3.74
N ALA A 78 0.19 -5.83 -4.73
CA ALA A 78 -0.72 -4.68 -4.56
C ALA A 78 -1.81 -4.94 -3.51
N MET A 79 -2.36 -6.16 -3.47
CA MET A 79 -3.44 -6.54 -2.55
C MET A 79 -3.00 -6.64 -1.08
N ILE A 80 -1.70 -6.74 -0.79
CA ILE A 80 -1.20 -6.83 0.59
C ILE A 80 -1.13 -5.46 1.27
N VAL A 81 -0.86 -4.38 0.54
CA VAL A 81 -0.52 -3.08 1.13
C VAL A 81 -1.66 -2.47 1.96
N ALA A 82 -2.88 -2.41 1.39
CA ALA A 82 -4.05 -1.85 2.07
C ALA A 82 -4.37 -2.54 3.41
N PRO A 83 -4.47 -3.88 3.49
CA PRO A 83 -4.64 -4.60 4.75
C PRO A 83 -3.56 -4.28 5.80
N LYS A 84 -2.31 -4.07 5.39
CA LYS A 84 -1.21 -3.77 6.32
C LYS A 84 -1.30 -2.35 6.89
N ILE A 85 -1.74 -1.37 6.09
CA ILE A 85 -2.03 -0.01 6.59
C ILE A 85 -3.14 -0.09 7.64
N ILE A 86 -4.26 -0.75 7.31
CA ILE A 86 -5.42 -0.86 8.21
C ILE A 86 -5.07 -1.66 9.47
N GLY A 87 -4.29 -2.72 9.34
CA GLY A 87 -3.82 -3.55 10.46
C GLY A 87 -2.98 -2.75 11.44
N ALA A 88 -1.99 -1.99 10.95
CA ALA A 88 -1.14 -1.16 11.79
C ALA A 88 -1.91 -0.07 12.56
N VAL A 89 -2.94 0.54 11.95
CA VAL A 89 -3.79 1.53 12.63
C VAL A 89 -4.69 0.90 13.70
N SER A 90 -4.99 -0.39 13.55
CA SER A 90 -5.91 -1.12 14.43
C SER A 90 -5.24 -1.65 15.70
N VAL A 91 -3.92 -1.55 15.82
CA VAL A 91 -3.13 -2.06 16.94
C VAL A 91 -2.35 -0.95 17.64
N ASP A 92 -2.01 -1.17 18.90
CA ASP A 92 -1.16 -0.24 19.66
C ASP A 92 0.33 -0.62 19.53
N SER A 93 0.63 -1.92 19.49
CA SER A 93 1.98 -2.52 19.44
C SER A 93 2.89 -1.95 18.34
N TYR A 94 4.02 -1.40 18.78
CA TYR A 94 5.08 -0.85 17.95
C TYR A 94 5.73 -1.92 17.06
N PRO A 95 6.16 -3.10 17.56
CA PRO A 95 6.68 -4.16 16.69
C PRO A 95 5.73 -4.54 15.56
N LEU A 96 4.43 -4.72 15.86
CA LEU A 96 3.44 -5.06 14.84
C LEU A 96 3.26 -3.93 13.81
N LYS A 97 3.27 -2.65 14.23
CA LYS A 97 3.24 -1.52 13.30
C LYS A 97 4.46 -1.51 12.38
N MET A 98 5.64 -1.76 12.93
CA MET A 98 6.90 -1.83 12.18
C MET A 98 6.92 -2.99 11.20
N GLU A 99 6.43 -4.17 11.59
CA GLU A 99 6.29 -5.33 10.71
C GLU A 99 5.35 -5.02 9.52
N ASN A 100 4.19 -4.43 9.79
CA ASN A 100 3.26 -4.00 8.75
C ASN A 100 3.92 -2.99 7.79
N ALA A 101 4.67 -2.01 8.31
CA ALA A 101 5.40 -1.04 7.50
C ALA A 101 6.50 -1.70 6.63
N ALA A 102 7.22 -2.68 7.18
CA ALA A 102 8.23 -3.45 6.43
C ALA A 102 7.59 -4.23 5.28
N LEU A 103 6.44 -4.87 5.53
CA LEU A 103 5.68 -5.60 4.50
C LEU A 103 5.16 -4.66 3.41
N ILE A 104 4.63 -3.49 3.76
CA ILE A 104 4.21 -2.47 2.78
C ILE A 104 5.37 -2.11 1.86
N ARG A 105 6.53 -1.74 2.42
CA ARG A 105 7.72 -1.37 1.63
C ARG A 105 8.16 -2.51 0.72
N SER A 106 8.19 -3.74 1.24
CA SER A 106 8.61 -4.92 0.47
C SER A 106 7.70 -5.19 -0.73
N ASN A 107 6.38 -5.14 -0.51
CA ASN A 107 5.39 -5.39 -1.56
C ASN A 107 5.39 -4.27 -2.62
N CYS A 108 5.52 -3.00 -2.24
CA CYS A 108 5.65 -1.91 -3.23
C CYS A 108 6.88 -2.09 -4.12
N ARG A 109 8.01 -2.56 -3.57
CA ARG A 109 9.22 -2.84 -4.35
C ARG A 109 9.01 -4.00 -5.32
N GLN A 110 8.51 -5.14 -4.84
CA GLN A 110 8.25 -6.32 -5.67
C GLN A 110 7.22 -6.05 -6.77
N MET A 111 6.18 -5.26 -6.47
CA MET A 111 5.21 -4.77 -7.44
C MET A 111 5.90 -3.99 -8.57
N MET A 112 6.76 -3.03 -8.23
CA MET A 112 7.50 -2.25 -9.22
C MET A 112 8.51 -3.09 -10.01
N GLU A 113 9.12 -4.11 -9.41
CA GLU A 113 9.99 -5.05 -10.12
C GLU A 113 9.22 -5.77 -11.25
N GLN A 114 7.98 -6.19 -11.01
CA GLN A 114 7.12 -6.82 -12.02
C GLN A 114 6.65 -5.82 -13.10
N ILE A 115 6.33 -4.58 -12.72
CA ILE A 115 5.97 -3.52 -13.67
C ILE A 115 7.17 -3.21 -14.59
N ASN A 116 8.37 -3.08 -14.02
CA ASN A 116 9.59 -2.88 -14.79
C ASN A 116 9.86 -4.05 -15.75
N PHE A 117 9.65 -5.29 -15.27
CA PHE A 117 9.79 -6.47 -16.11
C PHE A 117 8.80 -6.46 -17.27
N ALA A 118 7.53 -6.12 -17.04
CA ALA A 118 6.53 -6.03 -18.10
C ALA A 118 6.89 -4.99 -19.17
N VAL A 119 7.42 -3.83 -18.79
CA VAL A 119 7.92 -2.82 -19.73
C VAL A 119 9.14 -3.34 -20.50
N LEU A 120 10.09 -3.97 -19.81
CA LEU A 120 11.27 -4.57 -20.44
C LEU A 120 10.92 -5.61 -21.51
N MET A 121 9.88 -6.41 -21.26
CA MET A 121 9.37 -7.42 -22.20
C MET A 121 8.55 -6.82 -23.35
N GLY A 122 8.30 -5.51 -23.36
CA GLY A 122 7.50 -4.83 -24.37
C GLY A 122 5.99 -5.05 -24.21
N TRP A 123 5.52 -5.52 -23.06
CA TRP A 123 4.09 -5.74 -22.79
C TRP A 123 3.36 -4.47 -22.37
N ALA A 124 4.07 -3.40 -22.02
CA ALA A 124 3.49 -2.12 -21.68
C ALA A 124 4.44 -0.98 -22.06
N ASP A 125 3.87 0.19 -22.36
CA ASP A 125 4.64 1.41 -22.61
C ASP A 125 5.27 1.93 -21.30
N GLU A 126 6.51 2.41 -21.40
CA GLU A 126 7.23 3.05 -20.30
C GLU A 126 6.48 4.27 -19.73
N ALA A 127 5.70 4.97 -20.56
CA ALA A 127 4.86 6.08 -20.11
C ALA A 127 3.86 5.66 -19.01
N TYR A 128 3.28 4.46 -19.09
CA TYR A 128 2.35 3.97 -18.06
C TYR A 128 3.07 3.67 -16.74
N LYS A 129 4.28 3.12 -16.82
CA LYS A 129 5.13 2.91 -15.64
C LYS A 129 5.44 4.24 -14.96
N HIS A 130 5.78 5.29 -15.69
CA HIS A 130 6.10 6.60 -15.10
C HIS A 130 4.95 7.19 -14.28
N VAL A 131 3.70 7.07 -14.76
CA VAL A 131 2.52 7.50 -14.00
C VAL A 131 2.41 6.76 -12.65
N ILE A 132 2.72 5.47 -12.63
CA ILE A 132 2.74 4.67 -11.39
C ILE A 132 3.89 5.10 -10.48
N GLU A 133 5.08 5.37 -11.03
CA GLU A 133 6.25 5.83 -10.26
C GLU A 133 5.97 7.15 -9.55
N GLU A 134 5.37 8.12 -10.23
CA GLU A 134 5.00 9.42 -9.66
C GLU A 134 4.00 9.26 -8.50
N SER A 135 2.96 8.46 -8.69
CA SER A 135 1.95 8.19 -7.64
C SER A 135 2.54 7.40 -6.47
N LEU A 136 3.46 6.47 -6.73
CA LEU A 136 4.21 5.74 -5.71
C LEU A 136 5.16 6.65 -4.93
N ASP A 137 5.76 7.64 -5.56
CA ASP A 137 6.62 8.60 -4.86
C ASP A 137 5.83 9.50 -3.92
N GLN A 138 4.62 9.94 -4.31
CA GLN A 138 3.68 10.60 -3.42
C GLN A 138 3.30 9.70 -2.24
N PHE A 139 2.98 8.42 -2.49
CA PHE A 139 2.72 7.43 -1.45
C PHE A 139 3.91 7.27 -0.49
N LYS A 140 5.16 7.21 -0.99
CA LYS A 140 6.37 7.12 -0.15
C LYS A 140 6.55 8.34 0.75
N GLN A 141 6.18 9.54 0.30
CA GLN A 141 6.25 10.74 1.17
C GLN A 141 5.29 10.60 2.35
N LEU A 142 4.03 10.24 2.08
CA LEU A 142 3.03 10.00 3.12
C LEU A 142 3.43 8.84 4.04
N PHE A 143 4.04 7.79 3.48
CA PHE A 143 4.50 6.63 4.25
C PHE A 143 5.56 7.03 5.27
N ARG A 144 6.52 7.89 4.88
CA ARG A 144 7.52 8.42 5.80
C ARG A 144 6.89 9.20 6.95
N VAL A 145 5.94 10.09 6.64
CA VAL A 145 5.19 10.83 7.67
C VAL A 145 4.46 9.87 8.60
N TRP A 146 3.76 8.87 8.06
CA TRP A 146 3.03 7.90 8.85
C TRP A 146 3.93 7.11 9.81
N VAL A 147 5.08 6.59 9.35
CA VAL A 147 6.01 5.83 10.20
C VAL A 147 6.57 6.69 11.34
N THR A 148 6.75 8.00 11.15
CA THR A 148 7.22 8.89 12.23
C THR A 148 6.22 9.03 13.38
N THR A 149 4.97 8.60 13.20
CA THR A 149 3.95 8.59 14.25
C THR A 149 4.01 7.33 15.13
N PHE A 150 4.88 6.37 14.82
CA PHE A 150 4.99 5.15 15.59
C PHE A 150 5.82 5.39 16.85
N GLU A 151 5.15 5.36 17.99
CA GLU A 151 5.78 5.45 19.30
C GLU A 151 6.19 4.07 19.78
N LYS A 152 7.45 3.96 20.24
CA LYS A 152 7.95 2.75 20.89
C LYS A 152 7.19 2.49 22.18
N ASP A 153 6.91 1.23 22.46
CA ASP A 153 6.17 0.79 23.63
C ASP A 153 6.91 -0.34 24.36
N SER A 154 6.23 -1.01 25.29
CA SER A 154 6.78 -2.12 26.08
C SER A 154 6.46 -3.49 25.49
N PHE A 155 5.90 -3.58 24.27
CA PHE A 155 5.68 -4.88 23.66
C PHE A 155 7.01 -5.41 23.11
N ASP A 156 7.30 -6.68 23.39
CA ASP A 156 8.49 -7.35 22.89
C ASP A 156 8.29 -7.77 21.42
N ASP A 157 9.37 -7.72 20.64
CA ASP A 157 9.46 -8.38 19.34
C ASP A 157 10.20 -9.70 19.50
N ASP A 158 9.47 -10.82 19.43
CA ASP A 158 10.03 -12.17 19.59
C ASP A 158 11.13 -12.49 18.55
N TRP A 159 11.13 -11.80 17.41
CA TRP A 159 12.14 -11.98 16.36
C TRP A 159 13.36 -11.07 16.53
N GLY A 160 13.30 -10.07 17.41
CA GLY A 160 14.38 -9.13 17.68
C GLY A 160 14.74 -8.22 16.50
N LEU A 161 13.81 -7.95 15.59
CA LEU A 161 14.01 -7.14 14.39
C LEU A 161 13.65 -5.66 14.62
N PHE A 162 12.68 -5.38 15.48
CA PHE A 162 12.12 -4.05 15.73
C PHE A 162 12.28 -3.68 17.21
N LEU A 163 13.50 -3.30 17.58
CA LEU A 163 13.88 -3.03 18.97
C LEU A 163 13.51 -1.66 19.50
#